data_AF-A0A1C9WY91-F1
#
_entry.id   AF-A0A1C9WY91-F1
#
_cell.length_a   1.000
_cell.length_b   1.000
_cell.length_c   1.000
_cell.angle_alpha   90.00
_cell.angle_beta   90.00
_cell.angle_gamma   90.00
#
_symmetry.space_group_name_H-M   'P 1'
#
loop_
_entity.id
_entity.type
_entity.pdbx_description
1 polymer ?
#
loop_
_entity_poly.entity_id
_entity_poly.type
_entity_poly.pdbx_seq_one_letter_code
_entity_poly.pdbx_strand_id
1 'polypeptide(L)'
;MATITVRVEDAVRDALQAKAEEERQTLSDFVRDRLQDAVFGFREQESDKEGLEPDSLSPLDRHTLALLHRILGRVLPEDANDVDGDRDYQLERAKVLEKGFTKEYWIEFAGIRPELTARQCAFVMDVLDMFRIALYSLNSLREKGTEIEDSLAHALTFQGFDHNDKLENQMSDYVRFLVKDEKWTEQEEFVLGPERGNSHHQMADVYSRMLTAYREVKQNRPRSAGPKAYLLSEADLTKIAAARVHPSNR
;
A
#
# COMPACT_ATOMS: atom_id res chain seq x y z
N MET A 1 25.60 -16.27 -1.27
CA MET A 1 24.25 -16.55 -0.73
C MET A 1 24.26 -17.93 -0.09
N ALA A 2 23.65 -18.08 1.09
CA ALA A 2 23.45 -19.40 1.70
C ALA A 2 22.23 -20.08 1.08
N THR A 3 22.29 -21.40 0.87
CA THR A 3 21.19 -22.18 0.28
C THR A 3 20.39 -22.85 1.39
N ILE A 4 19.08 -22.63 1.42
CA ILE A 4 18.14 -23.32 2.31
C ILE A 4 17.42 -24.40 1.48
N THR A 5 17.45 -25.64 1.96
CA THR A 5 16.70 -26.75 1.35
C THR A 5 15.55 -27.13 2.26
N VAL A 6 14.31 -26.99 1.77
CA VAL A 6 13.10 -27.30 2.53
C VAL A 6 12.33 -28.40 1.79
N ARG A 7 11.80 -29.37 2.54
CA ARG A 7 10.85 -30.37 2.02
C ARG A 7 9.44 -29.91 2.35
N VAL A 8 8.59 -29.86 1.33
CA VAL A 8 7.17 -29.52 1.43
C VAL A 8 6.35 -30.61 0.74
N GLU A 9 5.08 -30.72 1.10
CA GLU A 9 4.15 -31.62 0.40
C GLU A 9 3.93 -31.17 -1.04
N ASP A 10 3.64 -32.13 -1.94
CA ASP A 10 3.46 -31.87 -3.37
C ASP A 10 2.34 -30.85 -3.64
N ALA A 11 1.24 -30.94 -2.88
CA ALA A 11 0.13 -29.99 -2.97
C ALA A 11 0.56 -28.53 -2.66
N VAL A 12 1.48 -28.35 -1.70
CA VAL A 12 2.02 -27.03 -1.35
C VAL A 12 2.98 -26.54 -2.43
N ARG A 13 3.84 -27.41 -2.95
CA ARG A 13 4.74 -27.08 -4.07
C ARG A 13 3.95 -26.60 -5.28
N ASP A 14 2.90 -27.33 -5.66
CA ASP A 14 2.10 -27.03 -6.84
C ASP A 14 1.31 -25.72 -6.66
N ALA A 15 0.82 -25.44 -5.46
CA ALA A 15 0.19 -24.16 -5.14
C ALA A 15 1.18 -22.98 -5.18
N LEU A 16 2.43 -23.18 -4.73
CA LEU A 16 3.48 -22.16 -4.84
C LEU A 16 3.87 -21.92 -6.30
N GLN A 17 3.94 -22.96 -7.12
CA GLN A 17 4.23 -22.88 -8.55
C GLN A 17 3.15 -22.07 -9.29
N ALA A 18 1.88 -22.38 -9.04
CA ALA A 18 0.76 -21.66 -9.67
C ALA A 18 0.79 -20.15 -9.35
N LYS A 19 1.11 -19.78 -8.11
CA LYS A 19 1.23 -18.38 -7.70
C LYS A 19 2.46 -17.68 -8.29
N ALA A 20 3.58 -18.38 -8.40
CA ALA A 20 4.78 -17.85 -9.04
C ALA A 20 4.51 -17.52 -10.53
N GLU A 21 3.78 -18.40 -11.23
CA GLU A 21 3.39 -18.18 -12.62
C GLU A 21 2.42 -16.99 -12.78
N GLU A 22 1.46 -16.84 -11.88
CA GLU A 22 0.54 -15.69 -11.84
C GLU A 22 1.30 -14.37 -11.68
N GLU A 23 2.33 -14.34 -10.82
CA GLU A 23 3.19 -13.18 -10.59
C GLU A 23 4.34 -13.06 -11.62
N ARG A 24 4.41 -13.95 -12.63
CA ARG A 24 5.46 -14.02 -13.68
C ARG A 24 6.88 -14.11 -13.13
N GLN A 25 7.06 -14.80 -12.02
CA GLN A 25 8.35 -15.04 -11.38
C GLN A 25 8.72 -16.52 -11.42
N THR A 26 10.00 -16.83 -11.15
CA THR A 26 10.41 -18.22 -10.94
C THR A 26 9.93 -18.69 -9.56
N LEU A 27 9.68 -19.99 -9.39
CA LEU A 27 9.29 -20.55 -8.08
C LEU A 27 10.32 -20.23 -6.99
N SER A 28 11.60 -20.24 -7.34
CA SER A 28 12.68 -19.92 -6.38
C SER A 28 12.67 -18.46 -5.96
N ASP A 29 12.42 -17.53 -6.87
CA ASP A 29 12.33 -16.10 -6.54
C ASP A 29 11.05 -15.82 -5.74
N PHE A 30 9.92 -16.39 -6.17
CA PHE A 30 8.67 -16.29 -5.43
C PHE A 30 8.80 -16.79 -3.98
N VAL A 31 9.38 -17.98 -3.78
CA VAL A 31 9.60 -18.53 -2.42
C VAL A 31 10.62 -17.70 -1.64
N ARG A 32 11.68 -17.21 -2.28
CA ARG A 32 12.65 -16.33 -1.64
C ARG A 32 11.99 -15.05 -1.15
N ASP A 33 11.20 -14.40 -1.99
CA ASP A 33 10.49 -13.16 -1.66
C ASP A 33 9.52 -13.40 -0.50
N ARG A 34 8.76 -14.50 -0.52
CA ARG A 34 7.88 -14.86 0.61
C ARG A 34 8.66 -15.16 1.90
N LEU A 35 9.84 -15.78 1.82
CA LEU A 35 10.69 -16.03 2.97
C LEU A 35 11.34 -14.75 3.50
N GLN A 36 11.74 -13.83 2.62
CA GLN A 36 12.25 -12.53 3.01
C GLN A 36 11.16 -11.69 3.67
N ASP A 37 9.95 -11.68 3.11
CA ASP A 37 8.78 -11.06 3.74
C ASP A 37 8.52 -11.63 5.14
N ALA A 38 8.68 -12.94 5.31
CA ALA A 38 8.42 -13.62 6.58
C ALA A 38 9.53 -13.43 7.63
N VAL A 39 10.78 -13.25 7.20
CA VAL A 39 11.95 -13.15 8.09
C VAL A 39 12.33 -11.70 8.41
N PHE A 40 12.29 -10.83 7.41
CA PHE A 40 12.71 -9.43 7.52
C PHE A 40 11.54 -8.45 7.63
N GLY A 41 10.29 -8.93 7.56
CA GLY A 41 9.09 -8.13 7.83
C GLY A 41 9.13 -6.75 7.20
N PHE A 42 9.02 -6.67 5.86
CA PHE A 42 9.00 -5.40 5.11
C PHE A 42 10.13 -4.39 5.37
N ARG A 43 11.12 -4.69 6.22
CA ARG A 43 12.16 -3.75 6.61
C ARG A 43 13.48 -4.10 5.94
N GLU A 44 14.06 -3.02 5.43
CA GLU A 44 15.39 -2.89 4.84
C GLU A 44 15.53 -3.40 3.39
N GLN A 45 15.02 -2.58 2.47
CA GLN A 45 15.90 -2.16 1.37
C GLN A 45 16.54 -0.81 1.74
N GLU A 46 17.66 -0.89 2.48
CA GLU A 46 18.67 0.16 2.43
C GLU A 46 19.28 0.18 1.02
N SER A 47 18.86 1.15 0.22
CA SER A 47 19.78 1.77 -0.72
C SER A 47 19.54 3.27 -0.69
N ASP A 48 20.50 4.01 -0.14
CA ASP A 48 20.63 5.47 -0.13
C ASP A 48 20.89 6.03 -1.55
N LYS A 49 20.05 5.67 -2.52
CA LYS A 49 19.77 6.56 -3.64
C LYS A 49 18.46 7.25 -3.29
N GLU A 50 18.57 8.45 -2.74
CA GLU A 50 17.42 9.26 -2.32
C GLU A 50 16.48 9.64 -3.47
N GLY A 51 16.88 9.40 -4.73
CA GLY A 51 16.03 9.69 -5.87
C GLY A 51 16.05 8.62 -6.97
N LEU A 52 14.98 8.63 -7.77
CA LEU A 52 14.75 7.74 -8.91
C LEU A 52 15.44 8.23 -10.19
N GLU A 53 16.17 9.34 -10.13
CA GLU A 53 16.82 9.92 -11.29
C GLU A 53 17.95 9.03 -11.84
N PRO A 54 18.01 8.85 -13.17
CA PRO A 54 19.16 8.22 -13.79
C PRO A 54 20.31 9.22 -13.92
N ASP A 55 21.55 8.70 -13.91
CA ASP A 55 22.77 9.51 -14.10
C ASP A 55 22.82 10.18 -15.50
N SER A 56 22.07 9.66 -16.47
CA SER A 56 21.92 10.21 -17.82
C SER A 56 20.63 9.73 -18.48
N LEU A 57 20.22 10.41 -19.55
CA LEU A 57 19.07 10.04 -20.38
C LEU A 57 19.53 9.70 -21.80
N SER A 58 18.78 8.84 -22.48
CA SER A 58 19.01 8.62 -23.91
C SER A 58 18.78 9.93 -24.69
N PRO A 59 19.46 10.15 -25.83
CA PRO A 59 19.21 11.32 -26.66
C PRO A 59 17.73 11.46 -27.06
N LEU A 60 17.03 10.35 -27.26
CA LEU A 60 15.61 10.33 -27.59
C LEU A 60 14.77 10.82 -26.40
N ASP A 61 14.96 10.28 -25.21
CA ASP A 61 14.18 10.67 -24.02
C ASP A 61 14.43 12.13 -23.66
N ARG A 62 15.69 12.56 -23.72
CA ARG A 62 16.09 13.95 -23.49
C ARG A 62 15.43 14.91 -24.49
N HIS A 63 15.35 14.51 -25.76
CA HIS A 63 14.67 15.31 -26.78
C HIS A 63 13.16 15.34 -26.57
N THR A 64 12.55 14.20 -26.26
CA THR A 64 11.12 14.10 -25.94
C THR A 64 10.73 14.98 -24.76
N LEU A 65 11.45 14.89 -23.64
CA LEU A 65 11.19 15.73 -22.45
C LEU A 65 11.37 17.22 -22.77
N ALA A 66 12.43 17.60 -23.50
CA ALA A 66 12.63 18.99 -23.90
C ALA A 66 11.48 19.53 -24.77
N LEU A 67 10.96 18.71 -25.68
CA LEU A 67 9.77 19.05 -26.47
C LEU A 67 8.53 19.19 -25.59
N LEU A 68 8.33 18.31 -24.60
CA LEU A 68 7.20 18.40 -23.66
C LEU A 68 7.22 19.71 -22.87
N HIS A 69 8.35 20.09 -22.27
CA HIS A 69 8.46 21.39 -21.58
C HIS A 69 8.23 22.58 -22.52
N ARG A 70 8.76 22.50 -23.76
CA ARG A 70 8.52 23.53 -24.77
C ARG A 70 7.06 23.65 -25.16
N ILE A 71 6.34 22.54 -25.26
CA ILE A 71 4.90 22.53 -25.53
C ILE A 71 4.16 23.11 -24.33
N LEU A 72 4.46 22.63 -23.12
CA LEU A 72 3.83 23.07 -21.88
C LEU A 72 3.98 24.58 -21.69
N GLY A 73 5.18 25.13 -21.82
CA GLY A 73 5.43 26.58 -21.76
C GLY A 73 4.74 27.41 -22.87
N ARG A 74 4.15 26.78 -23.90
CA ARG A 74 3.33 27.46 -24.93
C ARG A 74 1.82 27.30 -24.72
N VAL A 75 1.38 26.29 -23.96
CA VAL A 75 -0.04 26.02 -23.72
C VAL A 75 -0.50 26.43 -22.32
N LEU A 76 0.43 26.68 -21.40
CA LEU A 76 0.12 27.25 -20.09
C LEU A 76 -0.55 28.63 -20.23
N PRO A 77 -1.58 28.93 -19.41
CA PRO A 77 -2.09 30.29 -19.24
C PRO A 77 -0.97 31.28 -18.89
N GLU A 78 -1.08 32.53 -19.33
CA GLU A 78 -0.04 33.55 -19.10
C GLU A 78 0.21 33.84 -17.61
N ASP A 79 -0.78 33.60 -16.76
CA ASP A 79 -0.77 33.80 -15.31
C ASP A 79 -0.60 32.50 -14.51
N ALA A 80 -0.33 31.37 -15.17
CA ALA A 80 -0.11 30.10 -14.49
C ALA A 80 1.22 30.07 -13.72
N ASN A 81 1.15 29.65 -12.46
CA ASN A 81 2.31 29.44 -11.59
C ASN A 81 1.95 28.44 -10.46
N ASP A 82 1.33 27.33 -10.83
CA ASP A 82 0.94 26.26 -9.89
C ASP A 82 2.03 25.16 -9.85
N VAL A 83 1.63 23.90 -9.68
CA VAL A 83 2.55 22.76 -9.63
C VAL A 83 3.37 22.59 -10.91
N ASP A 84 2.88 23.08 -12.04
CA ASP A 84 3.57 23.02 -13.33
C ASP A 84 4.48 24.24 -13.57
N GLY A 85 4.49 25.23 -12.66
CA GLY A 85 5.29 26.46 -12.81
C GLY A 85 4.84 27.35 -13.98
N ASP A 86 5.67 28.33 -14.32
CA ASP A 86 5.38 29.30 -15.38
C ASP A 86 6.08 28.97 -16.71
N ARG A 87 5.82 29.79 -17.73
CA ARG A 87 6.42 29.65 -19.07
C ARG A 87 7.95 29.67 -19.03
N ASP A 88 8.56 30.55 -18.25
CA ASP A 88 10.01 30.72 -18.23
C ASP A 88 10.69 29.55 -17.54
N TYR A 89 10.09 29.06 -16.45
CA TYR A 89 10.47 27.83 -15.77
C TYR A 89 10.50 26.66 -16.76
N GLN A 90 9.41 26.45 -17.50
CA GLN A 90 9.30 25.38 -18.49
C GLN A 90 10.35 25.51 -19.61
N LEU A 91 10.54 26.71 -20.15
CA LEU A 91 11.56 26.93 -21.19
C LEU A 91 12.99 26.72 -20.68
N GLU A 92 13.26 26.97 -19.40
CA GLU A 92 14.55 26.68 -18.80
C GLU A 92 14.78 25.18 -18.62
N ARG A 93 13.78 24.41 -18.18
CA ARG A 93 13.84 22.93 -18.15
C ARG A 93 14.21 22.34 -19.51
N ALA A 94 13.59 22.83 -20.58
CA ALA A 94 13.91 22.40 -21.94
C ALA A 94 15.38 22.67 -22.31
N LYS A 95 15.95 23.83 -21.95
CA LYS A 95 17.35 24.16 -22.23
C LYS A 95 18.32 23.27 -21.45
N VAL A 96 18.02 22.98 -20.18
CA VAL A 96 18.79 22.05 -19.34
C VAL A 96 18.94 20.69 -20.03
N LEU A 97 17.82 20.16 -20.53
CA LEU A 97 17.79 18.91 -21.28
C LEU A 97 18.57 19.03 -22.60
N GLU A 98 18.33 20.05 -23.42
CA GLU A 98 19.01 20.25 -24.71
C GLU A 98 20.53 20.39 -24.59
N LYS A 99 21.00 21.11 -23.57
CA LYS A 99 22.43 21.34 -23.31
C LYS A 99 23.13 20.18 -22.60
N GLY A 100 22.38 19.24 -22.04
CA GLY A 100 22.95 18.06 -21.39
C GLY A 100 23.49 18.35 -19.99
N PHE A 101 22.85 19.25 -19.23
CA PHE A 101 23.25 19.54 -17.85
C PHE A 101 22.74 18.45 -16.91
N THR A 102 23.41 17.29 -16.92
CA THR A 102 22.96 16.06 -16.24
C THR A 102 22.78 16.23 -14.73
N LYS A 103 23.53 17.13 -14.08
CA LYS A 103 23.35 17.47 -12.66
C LYS A 103 21.99 18.08 -12.32
N GLU A 104 21.25 18.59 -13.29
CA GLU A 104 19.94 19.21 -13.08
C GLU A 104 18.77 18.27 -13.40
N TYR A 105 19.06 17.02 -13.80
CA TYR A 105 18.04 16.06 -14.23
C TYR A 105 17.16 15.58 -13.08
N TRP A 106 17.64 15.61 -11.83
CA TRP A 106 16.88 15.19 -10.65
C TRP A 106 15.52 15.90 -10.53
N ILE A 107 15.40 17.15 -10.99
CA ILE A 107 14.13 17.90 -10.95
C ILE A 107 13.06 17.25 -11.85
N GLU A 108 13.44 16.60 -12.95
CA GLU A 108 12.48 15.87 -13.81
C GLU A 108 11.87 14.65 -13.12
N PHE A 109 12.52 14.17 -12.06
CA PHE A 109 12.12 12.98 -11.30
C PHE A 109 11.63 13.32 -9.89
N ALA A 110 11.70 14.58 -9.46
CA ALA A 110 11.35 15.01 -8.11
C ALA A 110 9.87 14.72 -7.73
N GLY A 111 8.99 14.63 -8.73
CA GLY A 111 7.59 14.26 -8.54
C GLY A 111 7.30 12.76 -8.54
N ILE A 112 8.27 11.92 -8.91
CA ILE A 112 8.08 10.47 -9.02
C ILE A 112 8.55 9.82 -7.72
N ARG A 113 7.72 8.93 -7.18
CA ARG A 113 8.04 8.12 -6.00
C ARG A 113 8.23 6.66 -6.40
N PRO A 114 8.96 5.85 -5.61
CA PRO A 114 9.01 4.41 -5.83
C PRO A 114 7.61 3.83 -5.97
N GLU A 115 7.43 2.89 -6.90
CA GLU A 115 6.13 2.32 -7.18
C GLU A 115 5.62 1.47 -6.00
N LEU A 116 4.34 1.66 -5.66
CA LEU A 116 3.63 0.70 -4.83
C LEU A 116 3.24 -0.49 -5.72
N THR A 117 3.82 -1.65 -5.46
CA THR A 117 3.56 -2.86 -6.25
C THR A 117 2.08 -3.26 -6.19
N ALA A 118 1.59 -3.99 -7.20
CA ALA A 118 0.21 -4.48 -7.22
C ALA A 118 -0.17 -5.26 -5.95
N ARG A 119 0.79 -6.04 -5.39
CA ARG A 119 0.60 -6.78 -4.15
C ARG A 119 0.48 -5.87 -2.93
N GLN A 120 1.26 -4.80 -2.85
CA GLN A 120 1.14 -3.81 -1.78
C GLN A 120 -0.19 -3.04 -1.89
N CYS A 121 -0.62 -2.68 -3.10
CA CYS A 121 -1.95 -2.10 -3.32
C CYS A 121 -3.07 -3.06 -2.87
N ALA A 122 -2.98 -4.34 -3.26
CA ALA A 122 -3.92 -5.38 -2.82
C ALA A 122 -3.92 -5.57 -1.30
N PHE A 123 -2.76 -5.52 -0.66
CA PHE A 123 -2.65 -5.56 0.79
C PHE A 123 -3.42 -4.41 1.44
N VAL A 124 -3.23 -3.16 1.00
CA VAL A 124 -3.97 -2.00 1.53
C VAL A 124 -5.48 -2.17 1.36
N MET A 125 -5.93 -2.62 0.18
CA MET A 125 -7.35 -2.87 -0.08
C MET A 125 -7.92 -3.96 0.83
N ASP A 126 -7.21 -5.08 0.99
CA ASP A 126 -7.58 -6.18 1.90
C ASP A 126 -7.73 -5.68 3.34
N VAL A 127 -6.81 -4.81 3.81
CA VAL A 127 -6.86 -4.20 5.14
C VAL A 127 -8.13 -3.35 5.30
N LEU A 128 -8.41 -2.47 4.34
CA LEU A 128 -9.60 -1.61 4.37
C LEU A 128 -10.89 -2.44 4.35
N ASP A 129 -10.97 -3.49 3.53
CA ASP A 129 -12.13 -4.38 3.47
C ASP A 129 -12.33 -5.19 4.75
N MET A 130 -11.25 -5.65 5.38
CA MET A 130 -11.33 -6.30 6.69
C MET A 130 -11.96 -5.36 7.72
N PHE A 131 -11.50 -4.11 7.81
CA PHE A 131 -12.03 -3.12 8.75
C PHE A 131 -13.47 -2.71 8.44
N ARG A 132 -13.83 -2.55 7.15
CA ARG A 132 -15.22 -2.32 6.72
C ARG A 132 -16.14 -3.43 7.21
N ILE A 133 -15.74 -4.69 6.98
CA ILE A 133 -16.55 -5.84 7.37
C ILE A 133 -16.64 -5.93 8.89
N ALA A 134 -15.56 -5.64 9.62
CA ALA A 134 -15.58 -5.57 11.07
C ALA A 134 -16.57 -4.49 11.56
N LEU A 135 -16.50 -3.27 11.01
CA LEU A 135 -17.41 -2.17 11.32
C LEU A 135 -18.89 -2.57 11.13
N TYR A 136 -19.24 -3.13 9.96
CA TYR A 136 -20.61 -3.56 9.70
C TYR A 136 -21.06 -4.72 10.61
N SER A 137 -20.13 -5.60 10.98
CA SER A 137 -20.42 -6.70 11.90
C SER A 137 -20.69 -6.19 13.32
N LEU A 138 -19.86 -5.27 13.82
CA LEU A 138 -20.05 -4.61 15.12
C LEU A 138 -21.40 -3.86 15.16
N ASN A 139 -21.71 -3.09 14.12
CA ASN A 139 -22.99 -2.38 14.04
C ASN A 139 -24.19 -3.35 14.05
N SER A 140 -24.12 -4.45 13.30
CA SER A 140 -25.19 -5.45 13.31
C SER A 140 -25.35 -6.18 14.64
N LEU A 141 -24.27 -6.35 15.41
CA LEU A 141 -24.32 -6.95 16.75
C LEU A 141 -24.96 -5.96 17.76
N ARG A 142 -24.59 -4.68 17.69
CA ARG A 142 -25.22 -3.60 18.49
C ARG A 142 -26.72 -3.50 18.23
N GLU A 143 -27.13 -3.55 16.96
CA GLU A 143 -28.56 -3.56 16.58
C GLU A 143 -29.34 -4.74 17.17
N LYS A 144 -28.68 -5.87 17.43
CA LYS A 144 -29.26 -7.07 18.06
C LYS A 144 -29.20 -7.04 19.58
N GLY A 145 -28.68 -5.96 20.18
CA GLY A 145 -28.56 -5.81 21.62
C GLY A 145 -27.35 -6.52 22.24
N THR A 146 -26.36 -6.90 21.44
CA THR A 146 -25.08 -7.41 21.95
C THR A 146 -24.25 -6.23 22.49
N GLU A 147 -23.83 -6.32 23.75
CA GLU A 147 -22.91 -5.36 24.35
C GLU A 147 -21.50 -5.61 23.81
N ILE A 148 -20.86 -4.58 23.27
CA ILE A 148 -19.53 -4.66 22.65
C ILE A 148 -18.57 -3.85 23.50
N GLU A 149 -17.51 -4.48 23.97
CA GLU A 149 -16.45 -3.80 24.71
C GLU A 149 -15.79 -2.71 23.84
N ASP A 150 -15.57 -1.53 24.41
CA ASP A 150 -14.95 -0.41 23.69
C ASP A 150 -13.54 -0.74 23.19
N SER A 151 -12.80 -1.57 23.93
CA SER A 151 -11.46 -2.03 23.55
C SER A 151 -11.51 -2.89 22.26
N LEU A 152 -12.52 -3.74 22.13
CA LEU A 152 -12.76 -4.56 20.94
C LEU A 152 -13.14 -3.69 19.74
N ALA A 153 -14.06 -2.73 19.95
CA ALA A 153 -14.45 -1.79 18.91
C ALA A 153 -13.25 -0.96 18.42
N HIS A 154 -12.45 -0.41 19.34
CA HIS A 154 -11.24 0.34 19.01
C HIS A 154 -10.19 -0.53 18.31
N ALA A 155 -10.02 -1.78 18.73
CA ALA A 155 -9.12 -2.73 18.09
C ALA A 155 -9.50 -3.04 16.64
N LEU A 156 -10.77 -2.90 16.30
CA LEU A 156 -11.36 -3.19 14.99
C LEU A 156 -11.71 -1.93 14.19
N THR A 157 -11.12 -0.79 14.56
CA THR A 157 -11.13 0.44 13.77
C THR A 157 -9.80 0.56 13.03
N PHE A 158 -9.86 0.98 11.76
CA PHE A 158 -8.66 1.29 10.98
C PHE A 158 -7.92 2.47 11.61
N GLN A 159 -6.61 2.32 11.82
CA GLN A 159 -5.80 3.31 12.54
C GLN A 159 -4.82 4.05 11.63
N GLY A 160 -4.85 3.78 10.34
CA GLY A 160 -3.94 4.40 9.39
C GLY A 160 -2.62 3.65 9.26
N PHE A 161 -1.65 4.35 8.67
CA PHE A 161 -0.30 3.88 8.40
C PHE A 161 0.69 4.95 8.87
N ASP A 162 1.93 4.55 9.20
CA ASP A 162 2.93 5.46 9.73
C ASP A 162 3.50 6.36 8.65
N HIS A 163 3.34 7.67 8.80
CA HIS A 163 3.88 8.65 7.84
C HIS A 163 5.41 8.77 7.92
N ASN A 164 6.03 8.31 9.00
CA ASN A 164 7.50 8.33 9.15
C ASN A 164 8.18 7.15 8.46
N ASP A 165 7.45 6.08 8.17
CA ASP A 165 7.97 4.93 7.43
C ASP A 165 7.74 5.13 5.93
N LYS A 166 8.78 4.93 5.11
CA LYS A 166 8.72 5.21 3.66
C LYS A 166 7.63 4.41 2.96
N LEU A 167 7.48 3.13 3.28
CA LEU A 167 6.52 2.25 2.63
C LEU A 167 5.10 2.52 3.14
N GLU A 168 4.93 2.62 4.45
CA GLU A 168 3.62 2.89 5.06
C GLU A 168 3.10 4.28 4.71
N ASN A 169 3.96 5.28 4.53
CA ASN A 169 3.57 6.58 4.01
C ASN A 169 2.98 6.47 2.60
N GLN A 170 3.61 5.71 1.69
CA GLN A 170 3.06 5.44 0.37
C GLN A 170 1.72 4.68 0.44
N MET A 171 1.59 3.71 1.35
CA MET A 171 0.32 3.03 1.60
C MET A 171 -0.76 4.01 2.10
N SER A 172 -0.41 4.94 2.99
CA SER A 172 -1.31 5.99 3.49
C SER A 172 -1.79 6.91 2.38
N ASP A 173 -0.89 7.34 1.49
CA ASP A 173 -1.25 8.13 0.31
C ASP A 173 -2.16 7.35 -0.65
N TYR A 174 -1.95 6.04 -0.79
CA TYR A 174 -2.85 5.18 -1.57
C TYR A 174 -4.24 5.07 -0.93
N VAL A 175 -4.35 4.95 0.39
CA VAL A 175 -5.64 5.01 1.10
C VAL A 175 -6.35 6.34 0.82
N ARG A 176 -5.62 7.45 0.92
CA ARG A 176 -6.16 8.80 0.62
C ARG A 176 -6.68 8.91 -0.82
N PHE A 177 -5.95 8.33 -1.78
CA PHE A 177 -6.37 8.27 -3.16
C PHE A 177 -7.69 7.49 -3.33
N LEU A 178 -7.80 6.31 -2.72
CA LEU A 178 -9.02 5.48 -2.79
C LEU A 178 -10.23 6.19 -2.16
N VAL A 179 -10.04 6.82 -1.00
CA VAL A 179 -11.10 7.54 -0.27
C VAL A 179 -11.61 8.75 -1.05
N LYS A 180 -10.69 9.52 -1.67
CA LYS A 180 -11.08 10.64 -2.53
C LYS A 180 -11.86 10.21 -3.78
N ASP A 181 -11.66 8.98 -4.25
CA ASP A 181 -12.41 8.35 -5.35
C ASP A 181 -13.71 7.68 -4.87
N GLU A 182 -14.26 8.13 -3.74
CA GLU A 182 -15.51 7.65 -3.12
C GLU A 182 -15.50 6.16 -2.72
N LYS A 183 -14.32 5.56 -2.53
CA LYS A 183 -14.17 4.17 -2.03
C LYS A 183 -13.78 4.15 -0.56
N TRP A 184 -14.45 3.32 0.25
CA TRP A 184 -14.21 3.27 1.71
C TRP A 184 -14.45 4.62 2.40
N THR A 185 -15.55 5.28 2.01
CA THR A 185 -15.98 6.58 2.55
C THR A 185 -16.22 6.57 4.06
N GLU A 186 -16.44 5.39 4.66
CA GLU A 186 -16.46 5.23 6.11
C GLU A 186 -15.15 5.66 6.81
N GLN A 187 -14.04 5.79 6.06
CA GLN A 187 -12.74 6.26 6.57
C GLN A 187 -12.47 7.75 6.29
N GLU A 188 -13.38 8.44 5.61
CA GLU A 188 -13.14 9.79 5.07
C GLU A 188 -12.77 10.82 6.14
N GLU A 189 -13.52 10.85 7.25
CA GLU A 189 -13.28 11.77 8.36
C GLU A 189 -11.86 11.61 8.94
N PHE A 190 -11.40 10.36 9.08
CA PHE A 190 -10.09 10.06 9.62
C PHE A 190 -8.95 10.33 8.62
N VAL A 191 -9.14 9.96 7.35
CA VAL A 191 -8.10 10.03 6.31
C VAL A 191 -7.93 11.43 5.71
N LEU A 192 -9.03 12.19 5.60
CA LEU A 192 -9.02 13.56 5.06
C LEU A 192 -9.05 14.64 6.17
N GLY A 193 -9.26 14.24 7.41
CA GLY A 193 -9.19 15.11 8.58
C GLY A 193 -7.76 15.56 8.95
N PRO A 194 -7.61 16.22 10.12
CA PRO A 194 -6.34 16.79 10.56
C PRO A 194 -5.20 15.77 10.69
N GLU A 195 -5.50 14.57 11.18
CA GLU A 195 -4.54 13.47 11.35
C GLU A 195 -4.13 12.83 10.02
N ARG A 196 -4.88 13.10 8.94
CA ARG A 196 -4.59 12.64 7.58
C ARG A 196 -4.35 11.13 7.46
N GLY A 197 -4.97 10.33 8.33
CA GLY A 197 -4.79 8.88 8.39
C GLY A 197 -3.42 8.42 8.90
N ASN A 198 -2.71 9.23 9.69
CA ASN A 198 -1.44 8.86 10.31
C ASN A 198 -1.67 8.00 11.57
N SER A 199 -1.07 6.80 11.61
CA SER A 199 -1.12 5.96 12.81
C SER A 199 -0.10 6.37 13.88
N HIS A 200 0.92 7.16 13.52
CA HIS A 200 2.07 7.52 14.37
C HIS A 200 2.96 6.35 14.81
N HIS A 201 2.72 5.13 14.29
CA HIS A 201 3.52 3.94 14.50
C HIS A 201 3.23 2.90 13.42
N GLN A 202 4.21 2.08 13.05
CA GLN A 202 4.06 1.09 11.98
C GLN A 202 2.94 0.07 12.26
N MET A 203 2.07 -0.10 11.26
CA MET A 203 0.87 -0.95 11.32
C MET A 203 0.88 -2.12 10.34
N ALA A 204 1.76 -2.15 9.33
CA ALA A 204 1.74 -3.16 8.26
C ALA A 204 1.81 -4.59 8.83
N ASP A 205 2.72 -4.84 9.78
CA ASP A 205 2.85 -6.15 10.42
C ASP A 205 1.64 -6.52 11.28
N VAL A 206 1.06 -5.53 11.97
CA VAL A 206 -0.16 -5.71 12.78
C VAL A 206 -1.31 -6.14 11.88
N TYR A 207 -1.52 -5.42 10.78
CA TYR A 207 -2.57 -5.71 9.81
C TYR A 207 -2.34 -7.02 9.07
N SER A 208 -1.09 -7.39 8.75
CA SER A 208 -0.76 -8.70 8.17
C SER A 208 -1.22 -9.86 9.07
N ARG A 209 -0.99 -9.77 10.38
CA ARG A 209 -1.48 -10.77 11.34
C ARG A 209 -3.00 -10.79 11.44
N MET A 210 -3.63 -9.62 11.48
CA MET A 210 -5.10 -9.52 11.48
C MET A 210 -5.71 -10.12 10.22
N LEU A 211 -5.15 -9.84 9.05
CA LEU A 211 -5.59 -10.42 7.78
C LEU A 211 -5.44 -11.94 7.75
N THR A 212 -4.39 -12.48 8.36
CA THR A 212 -4.22 -13.93 8.52
C THR A 212 -5.37 -14.52 9.34
N ALA A 213 -5.65 -13.96 10.52
CA ALA A 213 -6.77 -14.40 11.35
C ALA A 213 -8.13 -14.23 10.65
N TYR A 214 -8.32 -13.13 9.92
CA TYR A 214 -9.53 -12.85 9.15
C TYR A 214 -9.75 -13.87 8.03
N ARG A 215 -8.69 -14.25 7.29
CA ARG A 215 -8.75 -15.28 6.25
C ARG A 215 -9.08 -16.65 6.83
N GLU A 216 -8.49 -17.02 7.97
CA GLU A 216 -8.84 -18.27 8.67
C GLU A 216 -10.32 -18.30 9.09
N VAL A 217 -10.82 -17.20 9.66
CA VAL A 217 -12.25 -17.06 10.02
C VAL A 217 -13.15 -17.26 8.81
N LYS A 218 -12.80 -16.65 7.67
CA LYS A 218 -13.57 -16.82 6.42
C LYS A 218 -13.55 -18.25 5.89
N GLN A 219 -12.40 -18.93 5.95
CA GLN A 219 -12.25 -20.30 5.44
C GLN A 219 -12.99 -21.33 6.29
N ASN A 220 -12.99 -21.16 7.61
CA ASN A 220 -13.62 -22.10 8.54
C ASN A 220 -15.14 -21.91 8.68
N ARG A 221 -15.70 -20.89 8.02
CA ARG A 221 -17.14 -20.63 8.09
C ARG A 221 -17.94 -21.57 7.19
N PRO A 222 -19.07 -22.12 7.68
CA PRO A 222 -19.98 -22.82 6.80
C PRO A 222 -20.49 -21.87 5.72
N ARG A 223 -20.58 -22.36 4.48
CA ARG A 223 -21.11 -21.58 3.35
C ARG A 223 -22.56 -21.19 3.66
N SER A 224 -22.75 -19.93 4.04
CA SER A 224 -24.06 -19.34 4.24
C SER A 224 -24.45 -18.58 2.96
N ALA A 225 -25.60 -18.93 2.39
CA ALA A 225 -26.17 -18.24 1.24
C ALA A 225 -27.17 -17.20 1.75
N GLY A 226 -26.68 -15.99 2.01
CA GLY A 226 -27.54 -14.89 2.43
C GLY A 226 -26.87 -13.53 2.23
N PRO A 227 -27.66 -12.45 2.07
CA PRO A 227 -27.11 -11.10 1.86
C PRO A 227 -26.16 -10.65 2.97
N LYS A 228 -26.32 -11.19 4.18
CA LYS A 228 -25.51 -10.88 5.38
C LYS A 228 -24.45 -11.94 5.71
N ALA A 229 -24.15 -12.85 4.78
CA ALA A 229 -23.19 -13.94 5.02
C ALA A 229 -21.76 -13.45 5.30
N TYR A 230 -21.43 -12.22 4.91
CA TYR A 230 -20.14 -11.59 5.19
C TYR A 230 -19.99 -11.09 6.64
N LEU A 231 -21.09 -10.96 7.41
CA LEU A 231 -21.04 -10.42 8.78
C LEU A 231 -20.44 -11.42 9.76
N LEU A 232 -19.49 -10.96 10.55
CA LEU A 232 -18.72 -11.74 11.52
C LEU A 232 -19.47 -11.86 12.86
N SER A 233 -19.27 -12.98 13.56
CA SER A 233 -19.75 -13.14 14.93
C SER A 233 -18.84 -12.41 15.91
N GLU A 234 -19.28 -12.20 17.14
CA GLU A 234 -18.43 -11.60 18.18
C GLU A 234 -17.15 -12.42 18.41
N ALA A 235 -17.24 -13.76 18.45
CA ALA A 235 -16.08 -14.63 18.58
C ALA A 235 -15.09 -14.50 17.42
N ASP A 236 -15.60 -14.37 16.19
CA ASP A 236 -14.78 -14.12 15.00
C ASP A 236 -14.02 -12.79 15.11
N LEU A 237 -14.71 -11.73 15.54
CA LEU A 237 -14.17 -10.38 15.72
C LEU A 237 -13.10 -10.35 16.82
N THR A 238 -13.36 -11.00 17.96
CA THR A 238 -12.40 -11.12 19.06
C THR A 238 -11.14 -11.88 18.63
N LYS A 239 -11.28 -12.94 17.81
CA LYS A 239 -10.13 -13.67 17.26
C LYS A 239 -9.26 -12.76 16.37
N ILE A 240 -9.88 -11.94 15.52
CA ILE A 240 -9.17 -10.98 14.66
C ILE A 240 -8.49 -9.90 15.49
N ALA A 241 -9.19 -9.33 16.48
CA ALA A 241 -8.64 -8.29 17.36
C ALA A 241 -7.43 -8.79 18.16
N ALA A 242 -7.48 -10.03 18.68
CA ALA A 242 -6.37 -10.65 19.41
C ALA A 242 -5.10 -10.81 18.54
N ALA A 243 -5.22 -10.86 17.21
CA ALA A 243 -4.08 -10.92 16.29
C ALA A 243 -3.22 -9.65 16.27
N ARG A 244 -3.73 -8.54 16.81
CA ARG A 244 -2.96 -7.29 16.96
C ARG A 244 -1.75 -7.47 17.87
N VAL A 245 -1.93 -8.17 18.99
CA VAL A 245 -0.87 -8.45 19.96
C VAL A 245 0.07 -9.50 19.39
N HIS A 246 1.35 -9.14 19.30
CA HIS A 246 2.40 -10.05 18.83
C HIS A 246 2.44 -11.32 19.70
N PRO A 247 2.59 -12.53 19.11
CA PRO A 247 2.58 -13.79 19.86
C PRO A 247 3.57 -13.87 21.03
N SER A 248 4.69 -13.13 20.98
CA SER A 248 5.67 -13.06 22.07
C SER A 248 5.20 -12.27 23.29
N ASN A 249 4.14 -11.47 23.16
CA ASN A 249 3.65 -10.54 24.17
C ASN A 249 2.26 -10.94 24.69
N ARG A 250 1.86 -12.19 24.46
CA ARG A 250 0.60 -12.78 24.90
C ARG A 250 0.78 -13.56 26.19
#